data_AF-A0A6P0ZVP5-F1
#
_entry.id   AF-A0A6P0ZVP5-F1
#
_cell.length_a   1.000
_cell.length_b   1.000
_cell.length_c   1.000
_cell.angle_alpha   90.00
_cell.angle_beta   90.00
_cell.angle_gamma   90.00
#
_symmetry.space_group_name_H-M   'P 1'
#
loop_
_entity.id
_entity.type
_entity.pdbx_description
1 polymer ?
#
loop_
_entity_poly.entity_id
_entity_poly.type
_entity_poly.pdbx_seq_one_letter_code
_entity_poly.pdbx_strand_id
1 'polypeptide(L)'
;MNTSPWLAATAITTASCLTLGAINPAAANTFGNIEVNDNNFIAVAAPFGYNRYQLLIIEQIANWQACWGERGTNPVVVEPLLLNFDFTGICGRSTDSNGYSIRVDSQDFGLDYMLRVVKRNGELVLVGTHRIDRNAPDIELGRTRGLANGFLKIFLDPGWRFTKRVYQGRQLGHIYLTYGAIANTVAPQWNSSPQPSPPTPSREYIFTKPQAQPKTSGERFPDTSPQLPAPAPAESSDDGIPVFEGSN
;
A
#
# COMPACT_ATOMS: atom_id res chain seq x y z
N MET A 1 100.07 -16.58 -0.53
CA MET A 1 99.26 -17.63 -1.19
C MET A 1 98.20 -18.10 -0.20
N ASN A 2 97.04 -18.46 -0.75
CA ASN A 2 95.83 -19.00 -0.14
C ASN A 2 94.87 -18.03 0.56
N THR A 3 93.88 -17.66 -0.26
CA THR A 3 92.59 -17.03 -0.02
C THR A 3 91.54 -18.01 0.52
N SER A 4 90.40 -17.44 0.97
CA SER A 4 89.02 -17.99 1.01
C SER A 4 88.46 -18.39 2.38
N PRO A 5 87.12 -18.39 2.58
CA PRO A 5 86.22 -17.24 2.39
C PRO A 5 85.22 -17.06 3.57
N TRP A 6 84.52 -15.92 3.57
CA TRP A 6 83.33 -15.66 4.37
C TRP A 6 82.21 -16.67 4.12
N LEU A 7 81.52 -17.08 5.19
CA LEU A 7 80.14 -17.57 5.15
C LEU A 7 79.29 -16.69 6.07
N ALA A 8 78.62 -15.71 5.47
CA ALA A 8 77.52 -14.99 6.10
C ALA A 8 76.27 -15.85 5.97
N ALA A 9 75.75 -16.37 7.08
CA ALA A 9 74.48 -17.06 7.12
C ALA A 9 73.35 -16.01 7.17
N THR A 10 72.67 -15.80 6.05
CA THR A 10 71.42 -15.04 5.99
C THR A 10 70.25 -15.91 6.45
N ALA A 11 69.75 -15.64 7.65
CA ALA A 11 68.48 -16.20 8.12
C ALA A 11 67.32 -15.45 7.45
N ILE A 12 66.58 -16.14 6.57
CA ILE A 12 65.34 -15.63 5.99
C ILE A 12 64.20 -15.99 6.95
N THR A 13 63.79 -15.02 7.77
CA THR A 13 62.59 -15.14 8.63
C THR A 13 61.37 -14.69 7.82
N THR A 14 60.67 -15.63 7.19
CA THR A 14 59.37 -15.35 6.53
C THR A 14 58.28 -15.20 7.58
N ALA A 15 57.99 -13.95 7.96
CA ALA A 15 56.82 -13.61 8.77
C ALA A 15 55.58 -13.56 7.86
N SER A 16 54.85 -14.68 7.77
CA SER A 16 53.54 -14.72 7.12
C SER A 16 52.50 -14.04 8.01
N CYS A 17 52.24 -12.77 7.77
CA CYS A 17 51.19 -12.01 8.44
C CYS A 17 49.83 -12.43 7.85
N LEU A 18 49.11 -13.32 8.53
CA LEU A 18 47.72 -13.66 8.21
C LEU A 18 46.83 -12.47 8.60
N THR A 19 46.55 -11.59 7.65
CA THR A 19 45.49 -10.58 7.82
C THR A 19 44.15 -11.29 7.77
N LEU A 20 43.61 -11.63 8.94
CA LEU A 20 42.19 -11.95 9.10
C LEU A 20 41.41 -10.67 8.76
N GLY A 21 41.01 -10.53 7.50
CA GLY A 21 40.08 -9.50 7.08
C GLY A 21 38.80 -9.64 7.89
N ALA A 22 38.41 -8.59 8.61
CA ALA A 22 37.14 -8.52 9.29
C ALA A 22 36.03 -8.66 8.23
N ILE A 23 35.46 -9.86 8.13
CA ILE A 23 34.19 -10.06 7.43
C ILE A 23 33.12 -9.39 8.29
N ASN A 24 32.88 -8.10 8.06
CA ASN A 24 31.68 -7.45 8.57
C ASN A 24 30.49 -8.19 7.95
N PRO A 25 29.64 -8.88 8.74
CA PRO A 25 28.39 -9.37 8.19
C PRO A 25 27.59 -8.14 7.80
N ALA A 26 27.51 -7.86 6.50
CA ALA A 26 26.50 -6.96 6.01
C ALA A 26 25.17 -7.61 6.38
N ALA A 27 24.44 -7.03 7.35
CA ALA A 27 23.05 -7.38 7.58
C ALA A 27 22.33 -7.09 6.27
N ALA A 28 22.20 -8.11 5.42
CA ALA A 28 21.54 -8.00 4.15
C ALA A 28 20.06 -7.84 4.45
N ASN A 29 19.62 -6.60 4.64
CA ASN A 29 18.20 -6.30 4.66
C ASN A 29 17.65 -6.74 3.32
N THR A 30 16.90 -7.85 3.33
CA THR A 30 16.31 -8.48 2.14
C THR A 30 15.48 -7.47 1.35
N PHE A 31 14.93 -6.48 2.04
CA PHE A 31 14.16 -5.38 1.48
C PHE A 31 14.93 -4.05 1.59
N GLY A 32 15.03 -3.36 0.46
CA GLY A 32 15.41 -1.95 0.39
C GLY A 32 14.19 -1.04 0.45
N ASN A 33 14.44 0.26 0.26
CA ASN A 33 13.38 1.25 0.09
C ASN A 33 13.80 2.38 -0.86
N ILE A 34 12.83 3.00 -1.52
CA ILE A 34 13.03 4.13 -2.43
C ILE A 34 12.20 5.33 -1.99
N GLU A 35 12.74 6.53 -2.21
CA GLU A 35 12.02 7.78 -1.97
C GLU A 35 10.75 7.85 -2.84
N VAL A 36 9.72 8.49 -2.30
CA VAL A 36 8.47 8.77 -3.00
C VAL A 36 8.17 10.27 -2.99
N ASN A 37 7.16 10.68 -3.75
CA ASN A 37 6.73 12.06 -3.77
C ASN A 37 5.78 12.22 -2.60
N ASP A 38 6.23 12.88 -1.53
CA ASP A 38 5.45 13.02 -0.30
C ASP A 38 4.07 13.65 -0.55
N ASN A 39 3.91 14.50 -1.57
CA ASN A 39 2.61 15.10 -1.92
C ASN A 39 1.57 14.07 -2.39
N ASN A 40 2.01 12.86 -2.78
CA ASN A 40 1.12 11.79 -3.17
C ASN A 40 0.62 10.97 -1.96
N PHE A 41 1.08 11.25 -0.73
CA PHE A 41 0.74 10.44 0.44
C PHE A 41 0.19 11.29 1.58
N ILE A 42 -0.76 10.72 2.33
CA ILE A 42 -1.19 11.26 3.61
C ILE A 42 -1.30 10.18 4.67
N ALA A 43 -0.90 10.50 5.90
CA ALA A 43 -1.22 9.71 7.09
C ALA A 43 -2.51 10.25 7.70
N VAL A 44 -3.42 9.34 8.04
CA VAL A 44 -4.76 9.66 8.52
C VAL A 44 -5.05 8.86 9.77
N ALA A 45 -5.50 9.54 10.82
CA ALA A 45 -6.14 8.91 11.97
C ALA A 45 -7.59 8.59 11.58
N ALA A 46 -7.82 7.33 11.19
CA ALA A 46 -9.14 6.83 10.82
C ALA A 46 -9.89 6.31 12.05
N PRO A 47 -11.11 6.78 12.35
CA PRO A 47 -11.91 6.21 13.43
C PRO A 47 -12.18 4.72 13.21
N PHE A 48 -12.07 3.92 14.26
CA PHE A 48 -12.54 2.54 14.27
C PHE A 48 -13.18 2.21 15.61
N GLY A 49 -14.39 1.67 15.61
CA GLY A 49 -15.15 1.42 16.84
C GLY A 49 -15.35 2.69 17.69
N TYR A 50 -15.57 2.49 19.00
CA TYR A 50 -15.88 3.59 19.92
C TYR A 50 -14.62 4.30 20.43
N ASN A 51 -14.42 5.56 20.01
CA ASN A 51 -13.33 6.44 20.45
C ASN A 51 -11.92 5.82 20.28
N ARG A 52 -11.71 5.05 19.21
CA ARG A 52 -10.39 4.53 18.83
C ARG A 52 -10.07 4.96 17.40
N TYR A 53 -8.78 5.02 17.10
CA TYR A 53 -8.26 5.47 15.82
C TYR A 53 -7.13 4.55 15.36
N GLN A 54 -7.12 4.23 14.07
CA GLN A 54 -6.07 3.45 13.42
C GLN A 54 -5.36 4.31 12.39
N LEU A 55 -4.14 3.93 12.05
CA LEU A 55 -3.42 4.57 10.95
C LEU A 55 -4.02 4.09 9.62
N LEU A 56 -4.37 5.05 8.78
CA LEU A 56 -4.69 4.86 7.38
C LEU A 56 -3.68 5.69 6.57
N ILE A 57 -2.97 5.05 5.65
CA ILE A 57 -2.17 5.76 4.65
C ILE A 57 -2.92 5.70 3.31
N ILE A 58 -3.13 6.86 2.71
CA ILE A 58 -3.71 7.01 1.38
C ILE A 58 -2.62 7.47 0.43
N GLU A 59 -2.56 6.85 -0.75
CA GLU A 59 -1.65 7.22 -1.84
C GLU A 59 -2.44 7.66 -3.07
N GLN A 60 -2.01 8.75 -3.71
CA GLN A 60 -2.47 9.19 -5.03
C GLN A 60 -1.56 8.57 -6.11
N ILE A 61 -2.07 7.61 -6.87
CA ILE A 61 -1.34 6.93 -7.95
C ILE A 61 -1.57 7.63 -9.30
N ALA A 62 -2.81 8.03 -9.59
CA ALA A 62 -3.18 8.77 -10.81
C ALA A 62 -4.03 9.99 -10.47
N ASN A 63 -3.78 11.16 -11.08
CA ASN A 63 -4.36 12.44 -10.66
C ASN A 63 -5.72 12.83 -11.27
N TRP A 64 -6.32 11.99 -12.13
CA TRP A 64 -7.58 12.34 -12.79
C TRP A 64 -8.80 12.21 -11.88
N GLN A 65 -8.62 11.62 -10.70
CA GLN A 65 -9.59 11.62 -9.62
C GLN A 65 -8.87 11.69 -8.28
N ALA A 66 -9.26 12.62 -7.42
CA ALA A 66 -8.63 12.81 -6.11
C ALA A 66 -8.97 11.66 -5.15
N CYS A 67 -7.97 11.14 -4.45
CA CYS A 67 -8.15 10.05 -3.47
C CYS A 67 -8.63 10.56 -2.12
N TRP A 68 -8.40 11.83 -1.79
CA TRP A 68 -8.88 12.48 -0.58
C TRP A 68 -9.14 13.98 -0.78
N GLY A 69 -9.90 14.57 0.14
CA GLY A 69 -10.02 16.01 0.33
C GLY A 69 -9.61 16.43 1.74
N GLU A 70 -9.24 17.69 1.94
CA GLU A 70 -8.86 18.25 3.23
C GLU A 70 -9.71 19.48 3.57
N ARG A 71 -10.13 19.61 4.83
CA ARG A 71 -10.81 20.80 5.35
C ARG A 71 -10.29 21.18 6.74
N GLY A 72 -10.23 22.48 7.00
CA GLY A 72 -9.71 23.00 8.27
C GLY A 72 -8.18 23.11 8.28
N THR A 73 -7.63 23.50 9.42
CA THR A 73 -6.18 23.75 9.57
C THR A 73 -5.58 23.14 10.83
N ASN A 74 -6.28 23.16 11.98
CA ASN A 74 -5.85 22.54 13.24
C ASN A 74 -7.06 22.12 14.11
N PRO A 75 -7.50 20.85 14.05
CA PRO A 75 -7.01 19.78 13.18
C PRO A 75 -7.50 19.94 11.73
N VAL A 76 -6.86 19.20 10.81
CA VAL A 76 -7.36 19.02 9.43
C VAL A 76 -8.22 17.76 9.39
N VAL A 77 -9.47 17.92 8.96
CA VAL A 77 -10.39 16.82 8.68
C VAL A 77 -10.17 16.33 7.26
N VAL A 78 -10.02 15.03 7.09
CA VAL A 78 -9.81 14.36 5.81
C VAL A 78 -11.13 13.75 5.33
N GLU A 79 -11.44 13.94 4.06
CA GLU A 79 -12.54 13.27 3.38
C GLU A 79 -11.98 12.16 2.49
N PRO A 80 -12.22 10.87 2.78
CA PRO A 80 -11.66 9.76 2.01
C PRO A 80 -12.46 9.52 0.71
N LEU A 81 -12.23 10.37 -0.29
CA LEU A 81 -12.93 10.35 -1.58
C LEU A 81 -12.82 9.01 -2.33
N LEU A 82 -11.74 8.26 -2.12
CA LEU A 82 -11.54 6.91 -2.69
C LEU A 82 -12.66 5.91 -2.37
N LEU A 83 -13.52 6.19 -1.38
CA LEU A 83 -14.66 5.34 -1.04
C LEU A 83 -15.85 5.52 -2.00
N ASN A 84 -15.80 6.52 -2.88
CA ASN A 84 -16.92 6.91 -3.74
C ASN A 84 -16.79 6.42 -5.19
N PHE A 85 -15.73 5.67 -5.52
CA PHE A 85 -15.47 5.15 -6.86
C PHE A 85 -14.58 3.89 -6.83
N ASP A 86 -14.46 3.18 -7.96
CA ASP A 86 -13.47 2.12 -8.09
C ASP A 86 -12.07 2.74 -8.15
N PHE A 87 -11.35 2.67 -7.03
CA PHE A 87 -10.05 3.30 -6.87
C PHE A 87 -8.89 2.49 -7.48
N THR A 88 -9.16 1.35 -8.12
CA THR A 88 -8.14 0.46 -8.69
C THR A 88 -7.23 1.20 -9.68
N GLY A 89 -5.93 1.22 -9.40
CA GLY A 89 -4.94 1.91 -10.23
C GLY A 89 -4.94 3.45 -10.09
N ILE A 90 -5.79 4.00 -9.22
CA ILE A 90 -5.94 5.44 -8.99
C ILE A 90 -5.45 5.81 -7.59
N CYS A 91 -5.83 5.01 -6.58
CA CYS A 91 -5.45 5.22 -5.19
C CYS A 91 -4.81 3.98 -4.59
N GLY A 92 -3.84 4.18 -3.70
CA GLY A 92 -3.37 3.18 -2.76
C GLY A 92 -4.02 3.37 -1.40
N ARG A 93 -4.27 2.26 -0.69
CA ARG A 93 -4.82 2.28 0.68
C ARG A 93 -4.15 1.23 1.55
N SER A 94 -3.55 1.68 2.66
CA SER A 94 -2.89 0.82 3.65
C SER A 94 -3.51 1.06 5.03
N THR A 95 -4.01 -0.01 5.68
CA THR A 95 -4.85 0.08 6.89
C THR A 95 -4.34 -0.72 8.08
N ASP A 96 -3.29 -1.52 7.88
CA ASP A 96 -2.74 -2.42 8.89
C ASP A 96 -1.22 -2.55 8.74
N SER A 97 -0.62 -3.35 9.63
CA SER A 97 0.82 -3.62 9.64
C SER A 97 1.33 -4.39 8.42
N ASN A 98 0.47 -4.94 7.57
CA ASN A 98 0.90 -5.54 6.31
C ASN A 98 1.16 -4.46 5.25
N GLY A 99 0.44 -3.34 5.32
CA GLY A 99 0.58 -2.21 4.40
C GLY A 99 1.67 -1.21 4.78
N TYR A 100 2.07 -1.14 6.05
CA TYR A 100 3.08 -0.20 6.51
C TYR A 100 3.94 -0.68 7.70
N SER A 101 5.12 -0.07 7.86
CA SER A 101 6.01 -0.28 9.03
C SER A 101 6.96 0.89 9.24
N ILE A 102 7.71 0.86 10.35
CA ILE A 102 8.73 1.86 10.70
C ILE A 102 10.07 1.43 10.10
N ARG A 103 10.83 2.38 9.53
CA ARG A 103 12.21 2.17 9.11
C ARG A 103 13.09 3.30 9.64
N VAL A 104 14.19 2.98 10.31
CA VAL A 104 15.13 3.99 10.84
C VAL A 104 16.54 3.61 10.42
N ASP A 105 17.25 4.54 9.80
CA ASP A 105 18.65 4.36 9.37
C ASP A 105 18.89 3.01 8.64
N SER A 106 18.03 2.75 7.66
CA SER A 106 18.01 1.53 6.86
C SER A 106 17.63 0.23 7.58
N GLN A 107 17.27 0.25 8.87
CA GLN A 107 16.75 -0.89 9.62
C GLN A 107 15.22 -0.94 9.56
N ASP A 108 14.65 -2.08 9.19
CA ASP A 108 13.20 -2.35 9.23
C ASP A 108 12.80 -2.75 10.66
N PHE A 109 11.86 -2.02 11.25
CA PHE A 109 11.32 -2.26 12.59
C PHE A 109 9.91 -2.88 12.55
N GLY A 110 9.40 -3.32 11.40
CA GLY A 110 8.04 -3.86 11.25
C GLY A 110 7.74 -5.10 12.10
N LEU A 111 8.77 -5.88 12.43
CA LEU A 111 8.68 -7.06 13.31
C LEU A 111 8.78 -6.72 14.79
N ASP A 112 9.40 -5.60 15.15
CA ASP A 112 9.69 -5.23 16.54
C ASP A 112 8.68 -4.21 17.08
N TYR A 113 8.22 -3.31 16.22
CA TYR A 113 7.30 -2.23 16.57
C TYR A 113 5.97 -2.36 15.83
N MET A 114 4.92 -1.86 16.48
CA MET A 114 3.58 -1.73 15.93
C MET A 114 3.16 -0.27 15.95
N LEU A 115 2.70 0.23 14.81
CA LEU A 115 2.16 1.59 14.69
C LEU A 115 0.76 1.67 15.28
N ARG A 116 0.53 2.69 16.10
CA ARG A 116 -0.75 2.95 16.78
C ARG A 116 -1.05 4.43 16.78
N VAL A 117 -2.34 4.77 16.73
CA VAL A 117 -2.79 6.13 16.97
C VAL A 117 -3.36 6.20 18.38
N VAL A 118 -2.80 7.07 19.21
CA VAL A 118 -3.16 7.22 20.63
C VAL A 118 -3.61 8.65 20.90
N LYS A 119 -4.55 8.84 21.83
CA LYS A 119 -4.99 10.17 22.26
C LYS A 119 -4.08 10.69 23.36
N ARG A 120 -3.49 11.87 23.18
CA ARG A 120 -2.63 12.56 24.17
C ARG A 120 -2.91 14.06 24.13
N ASN A 121 -2.98 14.71 25.28
CA ASN A 121 -3.01 16.17 25.40
C ASN A 121 -4.00 16.90 24.48
N GLY A 122 -5.18 16.32 24.23
CA GLY A 122 -6.18 16.96 23.36
C GLY A 122 -5.91 16.82 21.85
N GLU A 123 -5.07 15.88 21.43
CA GLU A 123 -4.82 15.51 20.04
C GLU A 123 -4.63 13.99 19.86
N LEU A 124 -4.51 13.53 18.62
CA LEU A 124 -4.10 12.17 18.30
C LEU A 124 -2.64 12.17 17.85
N VAL A 125 -1.90 11.18 18.33
CA VAL A 125 -0.46 11.02 18.11
C VAL A 125 -0.21 9.65 17.49
N LEU A 126 0.57 9.64 16.42
CA LEU A 126 1.06 8.41 15.79
C LEU A 126 2.33 7.96 16.50
N VAL A 127 2.29 6.75 17.07
CA VAL A 127 3.41 6.17 17.80
C VAL A 127 3.75 4.76 17.32
N GLY A 128 5.03 4.42 17.36
CA GLY A 128 5.53 3.06 17.32
C GLY A 128 5.68 2.51 18.74
N THR A 129 4.89 1.50 19.10
CA THR A 129 5.02 0.77 20.37
C THR A 129 5.76 -0.53 20.14
N HIS A 130 6.74 -0.85 20.98
CA HIS A 130 7.43 -2.14 20.91
C HIS A 130 6.45 -3.29 21.21
N ARG A 131 6.53 -4.39 20.46
CA ARG A 131 5.54 -5.48 20.49
C ARG A 131 5.65 -6.38 21.72
N ILE A 132 6.87 -6.56 22.23
CA ILE A 132 7.16 -7.50 23.34
C ILE A 132 7.47 -6.73 24.63
N ASP A 133 8.56 -5.97 24.64
CA ASP A 133 8.94 -5.10 25.76
C ASP A 133 7.94 -3.94 25.92
N ARG A 134 7.21 -3.93 27.06
CA ARG A 134 6.23 -2.90 27.39
C ARG A 134 6.83 -1.68 28.08
N ASN A 135 8.09 -1.76 28.51
CA ASN A 135 8.80 -0.66 29.16
C ASN A 135 9.63 0.15 28.16
N ALA A 136 9.83 -0.37 26.95
CA ALA A 136 10.46 0.36 25.86
C ALA A 136 9.67 1.67 25.58
N PRO A 137 10.35 2.80 25.38
CA PRO A 137 9.70 4.06 25.08
C PRO A 137 9.01 4.00 23.72
N ASP A 138 7.89 4.72 23.61
CA ASP A 138 7.22 4.91 22.32
C ASP A 138 8.09 5.78 21.40
N ILE A 139 8.14 5.41 20.12
CA ILE A 139 8.67 6.27 19.07
C ILE A 139 7.53 7.16 18.58
N GLU A 140 7.67 8.48 18.65
CA GLU A 140 6.67 9.42 18.13
C GLU A 140 6.99 9.80 16.67
N LEU A 141 5.98 9.72 15.80
CA LEU A 141 6.15 9.92 14.36
C LEU A 141 5.35 11.11 13.81
N GLY A 142 4.35 11.61 14.55
CA GLY A 142 3.48 12.68 14.07
C GLY A 142 2.21 12.86 14.90
N ARG A 143 1.45 13.92 14.59
CA ARG A 143 0.26 14.33 15.35
C ARG A 143 -0.80 15.04 14.52
N THR A 144 -2.04 15.10 15.02
CA THR A 144 -3.18 15.75 14.33
C THR A 144 -3.36 17.24 14.63
N ARG A 145 -2.61 17.80 15.59
CA ARG A 145 -2.67 19.22 15.99
C ARG A 145 -4.06 19.64 16.51
N GLY A 146 -4.71 18.72 17.21
CA GLY A 146 -6.05 18.90 17.79
C GLY A 146 -6.95 17.67 17.61
N LEU A 147 -8.16 17.77 18.15
CA LEU A 147 -9.20 16.74 18.06
C LEU A 147 -10.41 17.27 17.31
N ALA A 148 -10.98 16.42 16.47
CA ALA A 148 -12.29 16.58 15.88
C ALA A 148 -12.89 15.19 15.60
N ASN A 149 -14.15 15.17 15.19
CA ASN A 149 -14.80 13.94 14.75
C ASN A 149 -14.38 13.59 13.32
N GLY A 150 -14.39 12.29 12.99
CA GLY A 150 -14.07 11.80 11.65
C GLY A 150 -12.58 11.51 11.45
N PHE A 151 -12.17 11.47 10.18
CA PHE A 151 -10.80 11.18 9.77
C PHE A 151 -9.95 12.44 9.93
N LEU A 152 -8.83 12.35 10.64
CA LEU A 152 -7.96 13.50 10.89
C LEU A 152 -6.60 13.30 10.23
N LYS A 153 -6.04 14.33 9.61
CA LYS A 153 -4.69 14.29 9.05
C LYS A 153 -3.67 14.20 10.17
N ILE A 154 -2.74 13.26 10.07
CA ILE A 154 -1.56 13.17 10.92
C ILE A 154 -0.44 13.88 10.16
N PHE A 155 0.09 14.94 10.74
CA PHE A 155 1.31 15.58 10.26
C PHE A 155 2.49 14.80 10.82
N LEU A 156 3.32 14.25 9.93
CA LEU A 156 4.56 13.60 10.36
C LEU A 156 5.48 14.65 11.01
N ASP A 157 6.13 14.25 12.09
CA ASP A 157 7.11 15.09 12.79
C ASP A 157 8.38 15.25 11.91
N PRO A 158 9.16 16.33 12.09
CA PRO A 158 10.32 16.60 11.25
C PRO A 158 11.30 15.41 11.16
N GLY A 159 11.74 15.11 9.94
CA GLY A 159 12.65 13.99 9.65
C GLY A 159 11.94 12.68 9.27
N TRP A 160 10.68 12.53 9.63
CA TRP A 160 9.83 11.42 9.15
C TRP A 160 9.27 11.71 7.77
N ARG A 161 9.34 10.72 6.87
CA ARG A 161 8.79 10.79 5.51
C ARG A 161 8.30 9.43 5.03
N PHE A 162 7.56 9.40 3.93
CA PHE A 162 7.16 8.13 3.33
C PHE A 162 8.26 7.62 2.40
N THR A 163 8.44 6.30 2.36
CA THR A 163 9.21 5.63 1.30
C THR A 163 8.52 4.32 0.94
N LYS A 164 8.85 3.72 -0.20
CA LYS A 164 8.28 2.44 -0.61
C LYS A 164 9.28 1.30 -0.55
N ARG A 165 8.82 0.14 -0.09
CA ARG A 165 9.61 -1.10 -0.05
C ARG A 165 10.01 -1.53 -1.45
N VAL A 166 11.25 -1.98 -1.60
CA VAL A 166 11.80 -2.52 -2.83
C VAL A 166 12.37 -3.91 -2.57
N TYR A 167 12.12 -4.84 -3.49
CA TYR A 167 12.74 -6.16 -3.52
C TYR A 167 13.31 -6.43 -4.91
N GLN A 168 14.61 -6.70 -5.00
CA GLN A 168 15.30 -6.99 -6.27
C GLN A 168 15.01 -5.96 -7.38
N GLY A 169 15.01 -4.68 -7.02
CA GLY A 169 14.74 -3.56 -7.95
C GLY A 169 13.25 -3.33 -8.26
N ARG A 170 12.33 -4.16 -7.78
CA ARG A 170 10.90 -3.98 -7.95
C ARG A 170 10.28 -3.25 -6.76
N GLN A 171 9.59 -2.14 -7.03
CA GLN A 171 8.78 -1.44 -6.04
C GLN A 171 7.57 -2.27 -5.63
N LEU A 172 7.32 -2.37 -4.33
CA LEU A 172 6.20 -3.07 -3.72
C LEU A 172 5.16 -2.09 -3.16
N GLY A 173 4.01 -2.63 -2.71
CA GLY A 173 2.94 -1.84 -2.11
C GLY A 173 3.17 -1.42 -0.65
N HIS A 174 4.15 -2.03 0.03
CA HIS A 174 4.43 -1.74 1.44
C HIS A 174 5.11 -0.38 1.60
N ILE A 175 4.59 0.42 2.53
CA ILE A 175 5.03 1.80 2.80
C ILE A 175 5.82 1.82 4.10
N TYR A 176 7.00 2.45 4.08
CA TYR A 176 7.72 2.74 5.32
C TYR A 176 7.45 4.18 5.75
N LEU A 177 7.24 4.36 7.05
CA LEU A 177 7.51 5.64 7.71
C LEU A 177 8.99 5.63 8.07
N THR A 178 9.76 6.45 7.34
CA THR A 178 11.22 6.41 7.35
C THR A 178 11.78 7.61 8.10
N TYR A 179 12.72 7.34 9.00
CA TYR A 179 13.60 8.34 9.59
C TYR A 179 15.05 8.08 9.20
N GLY A 180 15.81 9.14 8.91
CA GLY A 180 17.23 9.03 8.59
C GLY A 180 17.52 8.49 7.19
N ALA A 181 18.64 7.77 7.06
CA ALA A 181 19.19 7.34 5.77
C ALA A 181 18.43 6.17 5.14
N ILE A 182 18.43 6.10 3.80
CA ILE A 182 17.98 4.95 3.03
C ILE A 182 19.19 4.21 2.43
N ALA A 183 19.22 2.89 2.58
CA ALA A 183 20.23 2.05 1.95
C ALA A 183 19.86 1.84 0.48
N ASN A 184 20.83 2.02 -0.41
CA ASN A 184 20.70 1.88 -1.86
C ASN A 184 19.80 2.96 -2.46
N THR A 185 20.29 4.21 -2.49
CA THR A 185 19.80 5.27 -3.37
C THR A 185 20.01 4.86 -4.83
N VAL A 186 19.16 3.96 -5.34
CA VAL A 186 18.79 4.05 -6.75
C VAL A 186 18.04 5.38 -6.82
N ALA A 187 18.67 6.40 -7.41
CA ALA A 187 18.02 7.69 -7.59
C ALA A 187 16.61 7.42 -8.14
N PRO A 188 15.55 8.03 -7.57
CA PRO A 188 14.23 7.88 -8.14
C PRO A 188 14.31 8.35 -9.59
N GLN A 189 14.30 7.41 -10.53
CA GLN A 189 13.87 7.72 -11.87
C GLN A 189 12.39 7.97 -11.72
N TRP A 190 12.05 9.25 -11.56
CA TRP A 190 10.74 9.78 -11.91
C TRP A 190 10.59 9.58 -13.41
N ASN A 191 10.45 8.32 -13.84
CA ASN A 191 9.74 8.04 -15.05
C ASN A 191 8.34 8.53 -14.71
N SER A 192 8.01 9.73 -15.17
CA SER A 192 6.66 10.06 -15.57
C SER A 192 6.26 9.05 -16.64
N SER A 193 6.06 7.79 -16.23
CA SER A 193 5.19 6.88 -16.95
C SER A 193 3.92 7.69 -17.16
N PRO A 194 3.42 7.79 -18.41
CA PRO A 194 2.21 8.55 -18.68
C PRO A 194 1.19 8.09 -17.67
N GLN A 195 0.87 9.01 -16.77
CA GLN A 195 -0.08 8.80 -15.71
C GLN A 195 -1.34 8.24 -16.38
N PRO A 196 -1.90 7.13 -15.88
CA PRO A 196 -3.04 6.51 -16.55
C PRO A 196 -4.11 7.58 -16.74
N SER A 197 -4.37 7.97 -18.00
CA SER A 197 -5.50 8.81 -18.33
C SER A 197 -6.78 8.05 -17.99
N PRO A 198 -7.90 8.73 -17.69
CA PRO A 198 -9.18 8.07 -17.53
C PRO A 198 -9.40 7.09 -18.70
N PRO A 199 -9.92 5.88 -18.44
CA PRO A 199 -10.32 5.01 -19.55
C PRO A 199 -11.34 5.78 -20.40
N THR A 200 -11.01 5.99 -21.68
CA THR A 200 -11.98 6.55 -22.63
C THR A 200 -13.18 5.61 -22.62
N PRO A 201 -14.42 6.09 -22.39
CA PRO A 201 -15.59 5.25 -22.53
C PRO A 201 -15.59 4.72 -23.96
N SER A 202 -15.39 3.40 -24.11
CA SER A 202 -15.59 2.74 -25.39
C SER A 202 -17.05 2.94 -25.71
N ARG A 203 -17.33 3.83 -26.68
CA ARG A 203 -18.66 3.96 -27.26
C ARG A 203 -18.91 2.64 -27.97
N GLU A 204 -19.55 1.71 -27.28
CA GLU A 204 -20.07 0.50 -27.89
C GLU A 204 -20.99 0.99 -29.01
N TYR A 205 -20.50 0.90 -30.24
CA TYR A 205 -21.29 1.20 -31.41
C TYR A 205 -22.36 0.12 -31.43
N ILE A 206 -23.52 0.41 -30.84
CA ILE A 206 -24.75 -0.28 -31.18
C ILE A 206 -24.82 -0.19 -32.69
N PHE A 207 -24.66 -1.34 -33.36
CA PHE A 207 -24.81 -1.46 -34.79
C PHE A 207 -26.30 -1.29 -35.08
N THR A 208 -26.81 -0.06 -35.02
CA THR A 208 -28.11 0.28 -35.57
C THR A 208 -28.02 0.05 -37.06
N LYS A 209 -28.60 -1.06 -37.49
CA LYS A 209 -28.91 -1.41 -38.87
C LYS A 209 -29.37 -0.13 -39.62
N PRO A 210 -28.83 0.18 -40.81
CA PRO A 210 -29.21 1.36 -41.56
C PRO A 210 -30.72 1.44 -41.75
N GLN A 211 -31.31 2.54 -41.31
CA GLN A 211 -32.73 2.84 -41.46
C GLN A 211 -33.03 3.05 -42.95
N ALA A 212 -33.83 2.15 -43.53
CA ALA A 212 -34.27 2.25 -44.92
C ALA A 212 -35.20 3.48 -45.09
N GLN A 213 -34.95 4.27 -46.13
CA GLN A 213 -35.81 5.36 -46.60
C GLN A 213 -37.25 4.88 -46.85
N PRO A 214 -38.26 5.75 -46.65
CA PRO A 214 -39.64 5.38 -46.86
C PRO A 214 -39.93 5.27 -48.36
N LYS A 215 -40.35 4.08 -48.81
CA LYS A 215 -41.05 3.91 -50.10
C LYS A 215 -42.51 3.60 -49.82
N THR A 216 -43.35 4.45 -50.41
CA THR A 216 -44.80 4.39 -50.44
C THR A 216 -45.33 3.16 -51.16
N SER A 217 -46.38 2.60 -50.57
CA SER A 217 -47.53 1.86 -51.12
C SER A 217 -47.30 0.59 -51.96
N GLY A 218 -47.80 -0.51 -51.39
CA GLY A 218 -48.66 -1.46 -52.10
C GLY A 218 -48.02 -2.80 -52.47
N GLU A 219 -48.30 -3.84 -51.67
CA GLU A 219 -48.87 -5.12 -52.12
C GLU A 219 -48.95 -6.11 -50.95
N ARG A 220 -50.14 -6.70 -50.78
CA ARG A 220 -50.56 -7.66 -49.75
C ARG A 220 -50.20 -9.06 -50.22
N PHE A 221 -49.55 -9.92 -49.42
CA PHE A 221 -49.67 -11.41 -49.36
C PHE A 221 -48.89 -11.97 -48.13
N PRO A 222 -49.06 -13.25 -47.72
CA PRO A 222 -49.99 -13.73 -46.70
C PRO A 222 -49.31 -14.06 -45.34
N ASP A 223 -50.14 -14.20 -44.30
CA ASP A 223 -49.75 -14.56 -42.94
C ASP A 223 -49.24 -16.01 -42.87
N THR A 224 -48.04 -16.20 -42.33
CA THR A 224 -47.56 -17.50 -41.84
C THR A 224 -46.69 -17.23 -40.63
N SER A 225 -47.33 -17.18 -39.47
CA SER A 225 -46.67 -17.11 -38.16
C SER A 225 -46.11 -18.49 -37.76
N PRO A 226 -44.82 -18.63 -37.44
CA PRO A 226 -44.30 -19.82 -36.77
C PRO A 226 -44.66 -19.76 -35.28
N GLN A 227 -45.41 -20.75 -34.81
CA GLN A 227 -45.79 -20.94 -33.42
C GLN A 227 -44.57 -21.33 -32.57
N LEU A 228 -44.31 -20.60 -31.47
CA LEU A 228 -43.30 -20.94 -30.48
C LEU A 228 -43.76 -22.13 -29.60
N PRO A 229 -42.88 -23.08 -29.25
CA PRO A 229 -43.22 -24.18 -28.34
C PRO A 229 -43.45 -23.68 -26.91
N ALA A 230 -44.38 -24.35 -26.21
CA ALA A 230 -44.71 -24.07 -24.81
C ALA A 230 -43.55 -24.42 -23.85
N PRO A 231 -43.37 -23.66 -22.75
CA PRO A 231 -42.39 -23.96 -21.73
C PRO A 231 -42.76 -25.21 -20.89
N ALA A 232 -41.74 -25.93 -20.44
CA ALA A 232 -41.87 -27.15 -19.63
C ALA A 232 -42.42 -26.87 -18.21
N PRO A 233 -43.09 -27.83 -17.56
CA PRO A 233 -43.70 -27.65 -16.24
C PRO A 233 -42.65 -27.59 -15.11
N ALA A 234 -42.95 -26.79 -14.08
CA ALA A 234 -42.18 -26.69 -12.85
C ALA A 234 -42.31 -27.98 -12.00
N GLU A 235 -41.19 -28.49 -11.54
CA GLU A 235 -41.08 -29.64 -10.63
C GLU A 235 -41.34 -29.18 -9.19
N SER A 236 -42.31 -29.82 -8.53
CA SER A 236 -42.72 -29.55 -7.16
C SER A 236 -41.80 -30.28 -6.17
N SER A 237 -41.10 -29.54 -5.30
CA SER A 237 -40.41 -30.10 -4.15
C SER A 237 -41.33 -30.09 -2.94
N ASP A 238 -41.89 -31.26 -2.65
CA ASP A 238 -42.59 -31.62 -1.41
C ASP A 238 -41.52 -32.15 -0.43
N ASP A 239 -41.14 -31.35 0.57
CA ASP A 239 -40.31 -31.80 1.69
C ASP A 239 -41.11 -31.58 2.98
N GLY A 240 -41.71 -32.68 3.44
CA GLY A 240 -42.50 -32.77 4.66
C GLY A 240 -41.64 -32.60 5.91
N ILE A 241 -42.10 -31.72 6.79
CA ILE A 241 -41.61 -31.55 8.16
C ILE A 241 -42.31 -32.59 9.05
N PRO A 242 -41.60 -33.52 9.73
CA PRO A 242 -42.24 -34.35 10.74
C PRO A 242 -42.44 -33.57 12.05
N VAL A 243 -43.70 -33.53 12.48
CA VAL A 243 -44.18 -33.05 13.78
C VAL A 243 -43.78 -34.05 14.86
N PHE A 244 -43.06 -33.60 15.89
CA PHE A 244 -42.87 -34.35 17.13
C PHE A 244 -44.02 -34.02 18.09
N GLU A 245 -44.94 -34.97 18.28
CA GLU A 245 -45.92 -34.97 19.36
C GLU A 245 -45.24 -35.24 20.70
N GLY A 246 -45.56 -34.40 21.69
CA GLY A 246 -45.30 -34.69 23.10
C GLY A 246 -46.46 -35.45 23.71
N SER A 247 -46.15 -36.42 24.59
CA SER A 247 -47.07 -36.91 25.61
C SER A 247 -46.31 -37.57 26.77
N ASN A 248 -46.62 -37.03 27.96
CA ASN A 248 -46.39 -37.51 29.34
C ASN A 248 -44.97 -37.58 29.92
#